data_AF-A0A350LRL0-F1
#
_entry.id   AF-A0A350LRL0-F1
#
_cell.length_a   1.000
_cell.length_b   1.000
_cell.length_c   1.000
_cell.angle_alpha   90.00
_cell.angle_beta   90.00
_cell.angle_gamma   90.00
#
_symmetry.space_group_name_H-M   'P 1'
#
loop_
_entity.id
_entity.type
_entity.pdbx_description
1 polymer ?
#
loop_
_entity_poly.entity_id
_entity_poly.type
_entity_poly.pdbx_seq_one_letter_code
_entity_poly.pdbx_strand_id
1 'polypeptide(L)'
;MIPPFRRRRSAPAAPSLAIHAVESGAPLPVGPFVATVPGADAPLLPLDLPSGLNGVARERVARRQLRDAGCAAGLDLRPARLGSRRESWARMLVCDGALRADWATLVAPAGRRCRAVLPDYLTLPAAPGLWVIEVDEGGTVRARLGLEDGFAAEPDLARALLEEAAKEAAPAAILRL
;
A
#
# COMPACT_ATOMS: atom_id res chain seq x y z
N MET A 1 -44.44 -12.42 -2.13
CA MET A 1 -44.33 -11.01 -2.59
C MET A 1 -42.97 -10.50 -2.12
N ILE A 2 -41.98 -10.44 -3.03
CA ILE A 2 -40.59 -10.05 -2.71
C ILE A 2 -40.48 -8.53 -2.89
N PRO A 3 -39.97 -7.76 -1.92
CA PRO A 3 -39.88 -6.32 -2.07
C PRO A 3 -38.83 -5.95 -3.14
N PRO A 4 -39.07 -4.92 -3.96
CA PRO A 4 -38.15 -4.51 -5.00
C PRO A 4 -36.86 -3.94 -4.38
N PHE A 5 -35.71 -4.43 -4.84
CA PHE A 5 -34.40 -3.89 -4.53
C PHE A 5 -34.35 -2.40 -4.92
N ARG A 6 -34.32 -1.50 -3.93
CA ARG A 6 -33.98 -0.09 -4.17
C ARG A 6 -32.53 -0.02 -4.63
N ARG A 7 -32.31 0.18 -5.94
CA ARG A 7 -31.01 0.62 -6.48
C ARG A 7 -30.65 1.95 -5.80
N ARG A 8 -29.74 1.90 -4.83
CA ARG A 8 -29.05 3.10 -4.35
C ARG A 8 -28.36 3.72 -5.57
N ARG A 9 -28.72 4.96 -5.90
CA ARG A 9 -28.03 5.74 -6.93
C ARG A 9 -26.57 5.86 -6.47
N SER A 10 -25.65 5.24 -7.21
CA SER A 10 -24.21 5.42 -6.98
C SER A 10 -23.90 6.91 -7.07
N ALA A 11 -23.19 7.44 -6.07
CA ALA A 11 -22.63 8.78 -6.18
C ALA A 11 -21.78 8.85 -7.48
N PRO A 12 -21.73 10.00 -8.16
CA PRO A 12 -20.87 10.15 -9.33
C PRO A 12 -19.44 9.76 -8.94
N ALA A 13 -18.81 8.91 -9.75
CA ALA A 13 -17.44 8.49 -9.52
C ALA A 13 -16.57 9.75 -9.43
N ALA A 14 -15.80 9.88 -8.35
CA ALA A 14 -14.80 10.94 -8.26
C ALA A 14 -13.86 10.82 -9.49
N PRO A 15 -13.42 11.93 -10.08
CA PRO A 15 -12.48 11.87 -11.20
C PRO A 15 -11.25 11.07 -10.77
N SER A 16 -10.83 10.13 -11.62
CA SER A 16 -9.63 9.32 -11.38
C SER A 16 -8.43 10.24 -11.23
N LEU A 17 -7.75 10.14 -10.08
CA LEU A 17 -6.49 10.85 -9.88
C LEU A 17 -5.44 10.26 -10.83
N ALA A 18 -4.63 11.13 -11.44
CA ALA A 18 -3.47 10.67 -12.19
C ALA A 18 -2.49 9.98 -11.22
N ILE A 19 -1.81 8.95 -11.73
CA ILE A 19 -0.71 8.28 -11.03
C ILE A 19 0.60 8.74 -11.65
N HIS A 20 1.59 9.07 -10.83
CA HIS A 20 2.88 9.58 -11.28
C HIS A 20 4.02 8.97 -10.47
N ALA A 21 4.91 8.22 -11.12
CA ALA A 21 6.11 7.70 -10.47
C ALA A 21 7.10 8.83 -10.18
N VAL A 22 7.49 8.98 -8.92
CA VAL A 22 8.26 10.14 -8.44
C VAL A 22 9.67 10.22 -9.07
N GLU A 23 10.21 9.08 -9.46
CA GLU A 23 11.54 8.92 -10.06
C GLU A 23 11.49 8.78 -11.59
N SER A 24 10.33 8.97 -12.23
CA SER A 24 10.17 8.81 -13.68
C SER A 24 10.94 9.84 -14.53
N GLY A 25 11.39 10.95 -13.93
CA GLY A 25 11.95 12.10 -14.65
C GLY A 25 10.93 12.88 -15.49
N ALA A 26 9.67 12.44 -15.56
CA ALA A 26 8.61 13.13 -16.27
C ALA A 26 8.16 14.39 -15.51
N PRO A 27 7.64 15.43 -16.21
CA PRO A 27 7.07 16.60 -15.54
C PRO A 27 5.91 16.24 -14.60
N LEU A 28 5.84 16.94 -13.45
CA LEU A 28 4.77 16.74 -12.48
C LEU A 28 3.38 17.06 -13.08
N PRO A 29 2.34 16.22 -12.89
CA PRO A 29 1.01 16.43 -13.48
C PRO A 29 0.38 17.78 -13.11
N VAL A 30 -0.19 18.49 -14.09
CA VAL A 30 -0.81 19.82 -13.89
C VAL A 30 -2.01 19.81 -12.95
N GLY A 31 -2.75 18.71 -12.87
CA GLY A 31 -3.90 18.50 -11.98
C GLY A 31 -3.58 17.71 -10.71
N PRO A 32 -4.58 17.40 -9.87
CA PRO A 32 -4.41 16.52 -8.71
C PRO A 32 -3.92 15.12 -9.09
N PHE A 33 -2.95 14.59 -8.35
CA PHE A 33 -2.36 13.28 -8.62
C PHE A 33 -1.92 12.57 -7.33
N VAL A 34 -1.63 11.28 -7.44
CA VAL A 34 -0.96 10.46 -6.43
C VAL A 34 0.44 10.13 -6.97
N ALA A 35 1.45 10.41 -6.16
CA ALA A 35 2.81 10.01 -6.47
C ALA A 35 3.05 8.56 -6.03
N THR A 36 3.80 7.81 -6.84
CA THR A 36 4.25 6.46 -6.49
C THR A 36 5.75 6.39 -6.29
N VAL A 37 6.14 5.54 -5.36
CA VAL A 37 7.54 5.16 -5.08
C VAL A 37 7.69 3.66 -5.30
N PRO A 38 8.92 3.16 -5.57
CA PRO A 38 9.16 1.73 -5.70
C PRO A 38 8.67 1.00 -4.45
N GLY A 39 7.81 -0.01 -4.64
CA GLY A 39 7.23 -0.72 -3.51
C GLY A 39 8.25 -1.50 -2.67
N ALA A 40 9.37 -1.89 -3.27
CA ALA A 40 10.48 -2.58 -2.60
C ALA A 40 11.20 -1.68 -1.57
N ASP A 41 11.18 -0.35 -1.76
CA ASP A 41 11.79 0.62 -0.85
C ASP A 41 10.83 1.08 0.26
N ALA A 42 9.55 0.72 0.13
CA ALA A 42 8.50 0.98 1.12
C ALA A 42 7.63 -0.27 1.38
N PRO A 43 8.24 -1.39 1.84
CA PRO A 43 7.52 -2.62 2.10
C PRO A 43 6.49 -2.47 3.23
N LEU A 44 5.48 -3.33 3.16
CA LEU A 44 4.42 -3.44 4.14
C LEU A 44 4.70 -4.65 5.04
N LEU A 45 5.04 -4.40 6.30
CA LEU A 45 5.40 -5.46 7.25
C LEU A 45 4.19 -5.82 8.14
N PRO A 46 3.86 -7.13 8.27
CA PRO A 46 2.83 -7.59 9.18
C PRO A 46 3.25 -7.46 10.64
N LEU A 47 2.28 -7.26 11.52
CA LEU A 47 2.46 -7.11 12.96
C LEU A 47 1.43 -7.94 13.72
N ASP A 48 1.86 -8.56 14.80
CA ASP A 48 0.97 -9.29 15.71
C ASP A 48 0.49 -8.37 16.84
N LEU A 49 -0.50 -7.53 16.54
CA LEU A 49 -0.96 -6.51 17.48
C LEU A 49 -2.20 -6.97 18.27
N PRO A 50 -2.15 -6.97 19.61
CA PRO A 50 -3.32 -7.28 20.43
C PRO A 50 -4.54 -6.41 20.08
N SER A 51 -5.72 -7.02 20.05
CA SER A 51 -6.97 -6.38 19.64
C SER A 51 -7.44 -5.24 20.57
N GLY A 52 -7.00 -5.25 21.83
CA GLY A 52 -7.33 -4.22 22.82
C GLY A 52 -6.48 -2.94 22.73
N LEU A 53 -5.42 -2.92 21.90
CA LEU A 53 -4.53 -1.76 21.78
C LEU A 53 -5.05 -0.75 20.76
N ASN A 54 -5.14 0.51 21.18
CA ASN A 54 -5.57 1.64 20.36
C ASN A 54 -4.57 2.80 20.40
N GLY A 55 -4.63 3.68 19.39
CA GLY A 55 -3.86 4.93 19.35
C GLY A 55 -2.36 4.76 19.61
N VAL A 56 -1.82 5.60 20.49
CA VAL A 56 -0.39 5.65 20.82
C VAL A 56 0.14 4.32 21.39
N ALA A 57 -0.67 3.60 22.18
CA ALA A 57 -0.26 2.32 22.74
C ALA A 57 -0.03 1.26 21.65
N ARG A 58 -0.92 1.22 20.65
CA ARG A 58 -0.79 0.36 19.48
C ARG A 58 0.48 0.68 18.69
N GLU A 59 0.72 1.97 18.42
CA GLU A 59 1.92 2.41 17.70
C GLU A 59 3.21 2.09 18.47
N ARG A 60 3.22 2.22 19.80
CA ARG A 60 4.38 1.89 20.63
C ARG A 60 4.72 0.39 20.55
N VAL A 61 3.72 -0.48 20.60
CA VAL A 61 3.91 -1.93 20.50
C VAL A 61 4.37 -2.32 19.10
N ALA A 62 3.75 -1.77 18.05
CA ALA A 62 4.16 -1.98 16.67
C ALA A 62 5.64 -1.62 16.44
N ARG A 63 6.04 -0.41 16.85
CA ARG A 63 7.44 0.04 16.74
C ARG A 63 8.41 -0.84 17.52
N ARG A 64 7.96 -1.40 18.66
CA ARG A 64 8.77 -2.34 19.44
C ARG A 64 8.96 -3.66 18.69
N GLN A 65 7.88 -4.27 18.18
CA GLN A 65 7.97 -5.51 17.41
C GLN A 65 8.93 -5.38 16.23
N LEU A 66 8.87 -4.27 15.49
CA LEU A 66 9.79 -4.03 14.38
C LEU A 66 11.26 -3.91 14.83
N ARG A 67 11.53 -3.21 15.94
CA ARG A 67 12.89 -3.15 16.49
C ARG A 67 13.39 -4.52 16.95
N ASP A 68 12.53 -5.28 17.62
CA ASP A 68 12.84 -6.63 18.10
C ASP A 68 13.08 -7.60 16.91
N ALA A 69 12.45 -7.34 15.76
CA ALA A 69 12.69 -8.02 14.48
C ALA A 69 13.92 -7.52 13.71
N GLY A 70 14.70 -6.58 14.26
CA GLY A 70 15.96 -6.11 13.66
C GLY A 70 15.85 -4.88 12.76
N CYS A 71 14.70 -4.19 12.71
CA CYS A 71 14.59 -2.93 11.98
C CYS A 71 15.53 -1.87 12.57
N ALA A 72 16.42 -1.33 11.73
CA ALA A 72 17.45 -0.38 12.12
C ALA A 72 16.90 0.98 12.56
N ALA A 73 17.73 1.73 13.28
CA ALA A 73 17.51 3.16 13.47
C ALA A 73 17.59 3.89 12.11
N GLY A 74 16.85 4.98 11.95
CA GLY A 74 16.81 5.76 10.70
C GLY A 74 15.64 5.44 9.77
N LEU A 75 14.90 4.36 10.03
CA LEU A 75 13.69 4.02 9.27
C LEU A 75 12.51 4.92 9.65
N ASP A 76 11.75 5.40 8.66
CA ASP A 76 10.44 6.00 8.86
C ASP A 76 9.38 4.88 8.87
N LEU A 77 8.63 4.82 9.98
CA LEU A 77 7.64 3.78 10.26
C LEU A 77 6.25 4.41 10.30
N ARG A 78 5.36 4.02 9.39
CA ARG A 78 3.99 4.56 9.26
C ARG A 78 2.93 3.45 9.39
N PRO A 79 1.94 3.61 10.27
CA PRO A 79 0.80 2.69 10.32
C PRO A 79 0.07 2.61 8.97
N ALA A 80 -0.13 1.40 8.45
CA ALA A 80 -0.85 1.19 7.21
C ALA A 80 -2.37 1.09 7.47
N ARG A 81 -3.04 2.25 7.45
CA ARG A 81 -4.48 2.37 7.70
C ARG A 81 -5.29 2.13 6.41
N LEU A 82 -5.09 0.95 5.80
CA LEU A 82 -5.64 0.59 4.48
C LEU A 82 -7.07 0.02 4.53
N GLY A 83 -7.45 -0.57 5.67
CA GLY A 83 -8.76 -1.20 5.87
C GLY A 83 -9.92 -0.24 6.12
N SER A 84 -11.14 -0.80 6.16
CA SER A 84 -12.37 -0.03 6.46
C SER A 84 -12.39 0.54 7.89
N ARG A 85 -11.63 -0.06 8.81
CA ARG A 85 -11.48 0.36 10.20
C ARG A 85 -10.07 0.90 10.43
N ARG A 86 -9.91 2.23 10.34
CA ARG A 86 -8.61 2.91 10.46
C ARG A 86 -7.86 2.66 11.77
N GLU A 87 -8.54 2.22 12.83
CA GLU A 87 -7.93 1.94 14.13
C GLU A 87 -7.46 0.49 14.29
N SER A 88 -7.90 -0.44 13.43
CA SER A 88 -7.56 -1.87 13.51
C SER A 88 -6.42 -2.28 12.58
N TRP A 89 -5.59 -1.34 12.13
CA TRP A 89 -4.46 -1.63 11.25
C TRP A 89 -3.49 -2.63 11.90
N ALA A 90 -3.00 -3.61 11.15
CA ALA A 90 -2.06 -4.63 11.63
C ALA A 90 -0.77 -4.70 10.79
N ARG A 91 -0.51 -3.67 9.98
CA ARG A 91 0.68 -3.59 9.14
C ARG A 91 1.33 -2.21 9.23
N MET A 92 2.63 -2.17 8.98
CA MET A 92 3.46 -0.97 9.00
C MET A 92 4.14 -0.79 7.66
N LEU A 93 4.02 0.39 7.06
CA LEU A 93 4.91 0.80 5.98
C LEU A 93 6.25 1.20 6.59
N VAL A 94 7.32 0.63 6.05
CA VAL A 94 8.68 0.85 6.51
C VAL A 94 9.50 1.32 5.34
N CYS A 95 10.24 2.41 5.49
CA CYS A 95 11.15 2.91 4.46
C CYS A 95 12.34 3.61 5.11
N ASP A 96 13.40 3.83 4.34
CA ASP A 96 14.51 4.67 4.79
C ASP A 96 14.07 6.14 4.94
N GLY A 97 14.47 6.77 6.04
CA GLY A 97 14.08 8.15 6.36
C GLY A 97 14.65 9.18 5.37
N ALA A 98 15.84 8.95 4.82
CA ALA A 98 16.45 9.81 3.81
C ALA A 98 15.73 9.65 2.47
N LEU A 99 15.46 8.40 2.03
CA LEU A 99 14.66 8.16 0.81
C LEU A 99 13.29 8.84 0.89
N ARG A 100 12.61 8.74 2.04
CA ARG A 100 11.35 9.46 2.25
C ARG A 100 11.50 10.97 2.11
N ALA A 101 12.59 11.55 2.64
CA ALA A 101 12.85 12.98 2.52
C ALA A 101 13.14 13.40 1.07
N ASP A 102 13.84 12.56 0.32
CA ASP A 102 14.12 12.78 -1.09
C ASP A 102 12.83 12.75 -1.92
N TRP A 103 11.98 11.74 -1.73
CA TRP A 103 10.66 11.67 -2.36
C TRP A 103 9.79 12.89 -2.03
N ALA A 104 9.81 13.35 -0.78
CA ALA A 104 9.10 14.55 -0.37
C ALA A 104 9.61 15.81 -1.08
N THR A 105 10.93 15.90 -1.30
CA THR A 105 11.57 17.00 -2.02
C THR A 105 11.18 16.99 -3.50
N LEU A 106 11.16 15.82 -4.13
CA LEU A 106 10.78 15.67 -5.55
C LEU A 106 9.34 16.13 -5.81
N VAL A 107 8.40 15.85 -4.90
CA VAL A 107 6.99 16.26 -5.06
C VAL A 107 6.67 17.65 -4.50
N ALA A 108 7.60 18.28 -3.77
CA ALA A 108 7.36 19.59 -3.14
C ALA A 108 6.85 20.67 -4.11
N PRO A 109 7.35 20.79 -5.36
CA PRO A 109 6.84 21.77 -6.32
C PRO A 109 5.37 21.57 -6.73
N ALA A 110 4.81 20.37 -6.53
CA ALA A 110 3.39 20.11 -6.77
C ALA A 110 2.48 20.74 -5.70
N GLY A 111 3.00 21.01 -4.50
CA GLY A 111 2.20 21.47 -3.36
C GLY A 111 0.96 20.59 -3.14
N ARG A 112 -0.21 21.22 -3.04
CA ARG A 112 -1.50 20.53 -2.79
C ARG A 112 -2.01 19.66 -3.95
N ARG A 113 -1.36 19.70 -5.14
CA ARG A 113 -1.71 18.83 -6.28
C ARG A 113 -1.31 17.38 -6.00
N CYS A 114 -0.17 17.16 -5.35
CA CYS A 114 0.20 15.84 -4.86
C CYS A 114 -0.66 15.50 -3.63
N ARG A 115 -1.56 14.53 -3.78
CA ARG A 115 -2.53 14.14 -2.76
C ARG A 115 -1.97 13.13 -1.77
N ALA A 116 -1.03 12.30 -2.23
CA ALA A 116 -0.36 11.28 -1.45
C ALA A 116 0.91 10.84 -2.17
N VAL A 117 1.85 10.29 -1.41
CA VAL A 117 2.97 9.48 -1.89
C VAL A 117 2.76 8.09 -1.31
N LEU A 118 2.73 7.05 -2.15
CA LEU A 118 2.50 5.68 -1.69
C LEU A 118 3.27 4.66 -2.54
N PRO A 119 3.60 3.48 -1.98
CA PRO A 119 4.12 2.36 -2.74
C PRO A 119 3.27 2.06 -3.98
N ASP A 120 3.91 1.85 -5.13
CA ASP A 120 3.26 1.54 -6.41
C ASP A 120 2.19 0.43 -6.35
N TYR A 121 2.45 -0.68 -5.65
CA TYR A 121 1.50 -1.79 -5.51
C TYR A 121 0.19 -1.39 -4.82
N LEU A 122 0.16 -0.29 -4.06
CA LEU A 122 -1.07 0.23 -3.45
C LEU A 122 -1.94 1.02 -4.44
N THR A 123 -1.46 1.29 -5.66
CA THR A 123 -2.28 1.84 -6.75
C THR A 123 -3.05 0.78 -7.52
N LEU A 124 -2.67 -0.49 -7.38
CA LEU A 124 -3.38 -1.58 -8.02
C LEU A 124 -4.81 -1.70 -7.47
N PRO A 125 -5.77 -2.15 -8.31
CA PRO A 125 -7.12 -2.45 -7.86
C PRO A 125 -7.13 -3.38 -6.64
N ALA A 126 -8.07 -3.17 -5.74
CA ALA A 126 -8.19 -3.98 -4.53
C ALA A 126 -9.67 -4.30 -4.24
N ALA A 127 -9.93 -5.55 -3.88
CA ALA A 127 -11.22 -6.01 -3.39
C ALA A 127 -11.01 -7.14 -2.37
N PRO A 128 -11.96 -7.38 -1.45
CA PRO A 128 -11.89 -8.54 -0.56
C PRO A 128 -11.75 -9.85 -1.35
N GLY A 129 -10.75 -10.66 -1.01
CA GLY A 129 -10.49 -11.95 -1.66
C GLY A 129 -9.90 -11.87 -3.09
N LEU A 130 -9.63 -10.68 -3.62
CA LEU A 130 -9.00 -10.50 -4.92
C LEU A 130 -7.49 -10.30 -4.75
N TRP A 131 -6.70 -11.08 -5.47
CA TRP A 131 -5.29 -10.76 -5.71
C TRP A 131 -5.14 -10.09 -7.07
N VAL A 132 -4.40 -9.00 -7.12
CA VAL A 132 -4.00 -8.36 -8.39
C VAL A 132 -2.49 -8.45 -8.51
N ILE A 133 -2.00 -8.91 -9.65
CA ILE A 133 -0.58 -9.10 -9.92
C ILE A 133 -0.26 -8.42 -11.26
N GLU A 134 0.71 -7.53 -11.24
CA GLU A 134 1.24 -6.83 -12.41
C GLU A 134 2.76 -7.07 -12.47
N VAL A 135 3.28 -7.30 -13.67
CA VAL A 135 4.73 -7.40 -13.90
C VAL A 135 5.10 -6.24 -14.82
N ASP A 136 6.02 -5.39 -14.37
CA ASP A 136 6.49 -4.29 -15.22
C ASP A 136 7.49 -4.77 -16.29
N GLU A 137 7.88 -3.84 -17.17
CA GLU A 137 8.84 -4.12 -18.24
C GLU A 137 10.22 -4.53 -17.72
N GLY A 138 10.58 -4.14 -16.50
CA GLY A 138 11.82 -4.52 -15.82
C GLY A 138 11.77 -5.89 -15.15
N GLY A 139 10.60 -6.53 -15.10
CA GLY A 139 10.40 -7.82 -14.45
C GLY A 139 10.02 -7.73 -12.97
N THR A 140 9.89 -6.53 -12.39
CA THR A 140 9.44 -6.38 -11.00
C THR A 140 7.98 -6.76 -10.92
N VAL A 141 7.65 -7.63 -9.96
CA VAL A 141 6.29 -8.05 -9.67
C VAL A 141 5.70 -7.14 -8.61
N ARG A 142 4.57 -6.50 -8.92
CA ARG A 142 3.74 -5.72 -8.00
C ARG A 142 2.48 -6.51 -7.71
N ALA A 143 2.21 -6.75 -6.43
CA ALA A 143 1.08 -7.56 -5.99
C ALA A 143 0.22 -6.80 -4.97
N ARG A 144 -1.09 -6.85 -5.15
CA ARG A 144 -2.10 -6.35 -4.21
C ARG A 144 -2.95 -7.49 -3.72
N LEU A 145 -2.73 -7.91 -2.49
CA LEU A 145 -3.33 -9.12 -1.89
C LEU A 145 -4.55 -8.74 -1.06
N GLY A 146 -5.57 -8.22 -1.73
CA GLY A 146 -6.79 -7.69 -1.09
C GLY A 146 -6.66 -6.24 -0.62
N LEU A 147 -7.48 -5.87 0.37
CA LEU A 147 -7.62 -4.47 0.81
C LEU A 147 -6.46 -3.97 1.66
N GLU A 148 -5.80 -4.86 2.39
CA GLU A 148 -4.89 -4.47 3.47
C GLU A 148 -3.45 -4.93 3.24
N ASP A 149 -3.17 -5.60 2.13
CA ASP A 149 -1.88 -6.26 1.90
C ASP A 149 -1.37 -6.11 0.46
N GLY A 150 -0.08 -6.30 0.26
CA GLY A 150 0.60 -6.16 -1.02
C GLY A 150 2.10 -5.92 -0.87
N PHE A 151 2.82 -6.09 -1.97
CA PHE A 151 4.26 -5.92 -2.04
C PHE A 151 4.71 -5.60 -3.48
N ALA A 152 5.96 -5.14 -3.63
CA ALA A 152 6.68 -5.19 -4.90
C ALA A 152 8.02 -5.90 -4.67
N ALA A 153 8.40 -6.79 -5.58
CA ALA A 153 9.62 -7.59 -5.46
C ALA A 153 10.08 -8.15 -6.81
N GLU A 154 11.35 -8.52 -6.88
CA GLU A 154 11.91 -9.32 -7.97
C GLU A 154 11.21 -10.70 -8.08
N PRO A 155 11.18 -11.33 -9.27
CA PRO A 155 10.37 -12.52 -9.53
C PRO A 155 10.49 -13.66 -8.53
N ASP A 156 11.71 -14.02 -8.13
CA ASP A 156 11.95 -15.15 -7.23
C ASP A 156 11.43 -14.88 -5.82
N LEU A 157 11.66 -13.66 -5.32
CA LEU A 157 11.14 -13.24 -4.02
C LEU A 157 9.61 -13.09 -4.08
N ALA A 158 9.08 -12.51 -5.15
CA ALA A 158 7.65 -12.36 -5.35
C ALA A 158 6.94 -13.72 -5.33
N ARG A 159 7.51 -14.74 -5.98
CA ARG A 159 7.00 -16.11 -5.93
C ARG A 159 6.97 -16.64 -4.49
N ALA A 160 8.06 -16.50 -3.74
CA ALA A 160 8.12 -16.96 -2.36
C ALA A 160 7.07 -16.26 -1.47
N LEU A 161 6.89 -14.94 -1.64
CA LEU A 161 5.88 -14.16 -0.91
C LEU A 161 4.45 -14.58 -1.27
N LEU A 162 4.17 -14.87 -2.55
CA LEU A 162 2.85 -15.38 -2.97
C LEU A 162 2.57 -16.77 -2.42
N GLU A 163 3.56 -17.66 -2.43
CA GLU A 163 3.46 -19.01 -1.86
C GLU A 163 3.17 -18.94 -0.36
N GLU A 164 3.80 -18.03 0.38
CA GLU A 164 3.54 -17.85 1.81
C GLU A 164 2.16 -17.25 2.07
N ALA A 165 1.78 -16.20 1.33
CA ALA A 165 0.45 -15.60 1.45
C ALA A 165 -0.67 -16.60 1.14
N ALA A 166 -0.46 -17.52 0.19
CA ALA A 166 -1.43 -18.55 -0.17
C ALA A 166 -1.66 -19.58 0.94
N LYS A 167 -0.65 -19.82 1.79
CA LYS A 167 -0.80 -20.69 2.97
C LYS A 167 -1.64 -20.05 4.06
N GLU A 168 -1.53 -18.73 4.22
CA GLU A 168 -2.32 -17.97 5.21
C GLU A 168 -3.77 -17.79 4.73
N ALA A 169 -3.97 -17.34 3.50
CA ALA A 169 -5.30 -17.17 2.91
C ALA A 169 -5.25 -17.20 1.37
N ALA A 170 -5.82 -18.25 0.78
CA ALA A 170 -5.96 -18.35 -0.67
C ALA A 170 -6.92 -17.28 -1.24
N PRO A 171 -6.63 -16.69 -2.41
CA PRO A 171 -7.54 -15.74 -3.05
C PRO A 171 -8.80 -16.44 -3.58
N ALA A 172 -9.90 -15.72 -3.58
CA ALA A 172 -11.11 -16.12 -4.31
C ALA A 172 -11.00 -15.87 -5.82
N ALA A 173 -10.20 -14.88 -6.22
CA ALA A 173 -9.92 -14.57 -7.62
C ALA A 173 -8.52 -13.94 -7.78
N ILE A 174 -7.92 -14.12 -8.95
CA ILE A 174 -6.67 -13.48 -9.34
C ILE A 174 -6.92 -12.68 -10.62
N LEU A 175 -6.52 -11.41 -10.62
CA LEU A 175 -6.45 -10.55 -11.79
C LEU A 175 -4.99 -10.33 -12.15
N ARG A 176 -4.61 -10.68 -13.38
CA ARG A 176 -3.31 -10.36 -13.95
C ARG A 176 -3.46 -9.16 -14.86
N LEU A 177 -2.64 -8.14 -14.64
CA LEU A 177 -2.54 -6.95 -15.50
C LEU A 177 -1.35 -7.07 -16.45
#